data_AF-A0A7J4G0U7-F1
#
_entry.id   AF-A0A7J4G0U7-F1
#
_cell.length_a   1.000
_cell.length_b   1.000
_cell.length_c   1.000
_cell.angle_alpha   90.00
_cell.angle_beta   90.00
_cell.angle_gamma   90.00
#
_symmetry.space_group_name_H-M   'P 1'
#
loop_
_entity.id
_entity.type
_entity.pdbx_description
1 polymer ?
#
loop_
_entity_poly.entity_id
_entity_poly.type
_entity_poly.pdbx_seq_one_letter_code
_entity_poly.pdbx_strand_id
1 'polypeptide(L)'
;SRSVISIVDKNKALKYIEGKDLLIKSLINEGIKEFKSEKDIDKDLMQLLNRPGILELTKRRIEYVVFKRNPEIIISDLQKEEIKDLTRDIIISGEWKKKKIKEYDVQSSSYVIYSGKKHPLTELIEEIREIFFEMGFEEVTGPIIETAFVNFDMLFQPQDHPARDMQDTFYIEKPFDKGDIPFPELIDKVRKTHEDGGSTGSIGWRYKWDIDEARKYVLRTHTTATTIRNLYLNRNRESLKLFSIGRVFRNETIDYKHLADFMQVDGILLNKGANLRLLMGILERFFKKLGAKKIKFWPTYFPFTEPSIQPTIYSEKIGEWIELGGAGIFRPEITESLGIKHPVLAWGLGLERIVMIKYGIEDIREIYLNRLSWLRTRVL
;
A
#
# COMPACT_ATOMS: atom_id res chain seq x y z
N SER A 1 -35.06 34.14 -22.44
CA SER A 1 -33.78 33.41 -22.52
C SER A 1 -33.46 33.11 -23.97
N ARG A 2 -32.18 33.10 -24.37
CA ARG A 2 -31.74 32.56 -25.66
C ARG A 2 -30.75 31.43 -25.41
N SER A 3 -30.98 30.29 -26.06
CA SER A 3 -30.01 29.21 -26.13
C SER A 3 -29.03 29.54 -27.25
N VAL A 4 -27.75 29.59 -26.92
CA VAL A 4 -26.67 29.85 -27.87
C VAL A 4 -25.74 28.65 -27.85
N ILE A 5 -25.41 28.15 -29.04
CA ILE A 5 -24.44 27.09 -29.23
C ILE A 5 -23.13 27.74 -29.62
N SER A 6 -22.08 27.44 -28.88
CA SER A 6 -20.74 27.94 -29.14
C SER A 6 -19.84 26.76 -29.49
N ILE A 7 -19.04 26.92 -30.55
CA ILE A 7 -18.04 25.93 -30.97
C ILE A 7 -16.65 26.48 -30.61
N VAL A 8 -15.89 25.71 -29.83
CA VAL A 8 -14.55 26.09 -29.36
C VAL A 8 -13.49 25.10 -29.87
N ASP A 9 -12.39 25.63 -30.43
CA ASP A 9 -11.19 24.83 -30.75
C ASP A 9 -10.41 24.58 -29.46
N LYS A 10 -10.40 23.32 -29.01
CA LYS A 10 -9.81 22.93 -27.72
C LYS A 10 -8.29 22.82 -27.76
N ASN A 11 -7.69 22.61 -28.92
CA ASN A 11 -6.29 22.17 -29.02
C ASN A 11 -5.40 23.05 -29.90
N LYS A 12 -5.88 24.18 -30.42
CA LYS A 12 -5.20 24.93 -31.50
C LYS A 12 -4.87 23.97 -32.65
N ALA A 13 -5.83 23.12 -33.02
CA ALA A 13 -5.62 22.07 -34.03
C ALA A 13 -5.11 22.64 -35.38
N LEU A 14 -5.31 23.94 -35.61
CA LEU A 14 -4.76 24.74 -36.71
C LEU A 14 -3.22 24.65 -36.89
N LYS A 15 -2.43 24.27 -35.87
CA LYS A 15 -0.96 24.21 -35.98
C LYS A 15 -0.38 22.96 -36.63
N TYR A 16 -1.16 21.88 -36.77
CA TYR A 16 -0.62 20.56 -37.22
C TYR A 16 -1.25 20.00 -38.50
N ILE A 17 -2.04 20.81 -39.24
CA ILE A 17 -2.64 20.37 -40.50
C ILE A 17 -1.68 20.72 -41.65
N GLU A 18 -0.72 19.84 -41.90
CA GLU A 18 -0.01 19.78 -43.18
C GLU A 18 -0.87 19.03 -44.20
N GLY A 19 -1.27 19.74 -45.26
CA GLY A 19 -1.84 19.13 -46.46
C GLY A 19 -3.37 18.99 -46.51
N LYS A 20 -3.97 19.71 -47.46
CA LYS A 20 -5.29 19.47 -48.10
C LYS A 20 -6.61 19.91 -47.46
N ASP A 21 -6.65 20.64 -46.34
CA ASP A 21 -7.90 21.27 -45.86
C ASP A 21 -7.79 22.79 -45.73
N LEU A 22 -7.78 23.50 -46.87
CA LEU A 22 -7.87 24.96 -46.92
C LEU A 22 -9.20 25.50 -46.36
N LEU A 23 -10.26 24.68 -46.34
CA LEU A 23 -11.58 25.03 -45.79
C LEU A 23 -11.56 25.19 -44.26
N ILE A 24 -10.76 24.38 -43.55
CA ILE A 24 -10.69 24.40 -42.08
C ILE A 24 -9.97 25.67 -41.58
N LYS A 25 -8.99 26.17 -42.34
CA LYS A 25 -8.27 27.41 -42.02
C LYS A 25 -9.13 28.67 -42.13
N SER A 26 -10.11 28.73 -43.05
CA SER A 26 -10.96 29.93 -43.18
C SER A 26 -12.11 29.96 -42.16
N LEU A 27 -12.58 28.80 -41.69
CA LEU A 27 -13.79 28.72 -40.86
C LEU A 27 -13.59 29.08 -39.37
N ILE A 28 -12.37 28.97 -38.84
CA ILE A 28 -12.08 29.05 -37.38
C ILE A 28 -11.17 30.25 -37.00
N ASN A 29 -10.78 31.10 -37.96
CA ASN A 29 -9.83 32.20 -37.72
C ASN A 29 -10.33 33.30 -36.74
N GLU A 30 -11.59 33.25 -36.30
CA GLU A 30 -12.18 34.26 -35.41
C GLU A 30 -12.36 33.82 -33.94
N GLY A 31 -12.03 32.57 -33.57
CA GLY A 31 -12.09 32.14 -32.16
C GLY A 31 -13.50 32.25 -31.56
N ILE A 32 -14.23 31.13 -31.57
CA ILE A 32 -15.63 31.00 -31.10
C ILE A 32 -16.66 31.51 -32.13
N LYS A 33 -17.38 30.58 -32.76
CA LYS A 33 -18.59 30.88 -33.54
C LYS A 33 -19.84 30.53 -32.73
N GLU A 34 -20.81 31.45 -32.73
CA GLU A 34 -22.07 31.32 -32.01
C GLU A 34 -23.24 31.10 -32.98
N PHE A 35 -24.07 30.09 -32.67
CA PHE A 35 -25.25 29.70 -33.45
C PHE A 35 -26.51 29.71 -32.59
N LYS A 36 -27.65 30.02 -33.20
CA LYS A 36 -28.95 30.03 -32.49
C LYS A 36 -29.55 28.62 -32.34
N SER A 37 -29.24 27.71 -33.27
CA SER A 37 -29.70 26.32 -33.23
C SER A 37 -28.67 25.37 -33.87
N GLU A 38 -28.74 24.08 -33.55
CA GLU A 38 -27.86 23.06 -34.17
C GLU A 38 -28.08 22.92 -35.67
N LYS A 39 -29.27 23.28 -36.17
CA LYS A 39 -29.58 23.27 -37.62
C LYS A 39 -28.87 24.38 -38.38
N ASP A 40 -28.38 25.40 -37.67
CA ASP A 40 -27.68 26.54 -38.26
C ASP A 40 -26.18 26.28 -38.38
N ILE A 41 -25.70 25.12 -37.91
CA ILE A 41 -24.31 24.71 -37.99
C ILE A 41 -24.05 24.10 -39.36
N ASP A 42 -23.07 24.64 -40.08
CA ASP A 42 -22.69 24.14 -41.41
C ASP A 42 -22.33 22.66 -41.38
N LYS A 43 -22.65 21.97 -42.49
CA LYS A 43 -22.47 20.51 -42.62
C LYS A 43 -21.02 20.07 -42.41
N ASP A 44 -20.06 20.91 -42.80
CA ASP A 44 -18.63 20.66 -42.65
C ASP A 44 -18.17 20.76 -41.17
N LEU A 45 -18.74 21.70 -40.39
CA LEU A 45 -18.50 21.81 -38.95
C LEU A 45 -19.09 20.63 -38.17
N MET A 46 -20.24 20.11 -38.59
CA MET A 46 -20.86 18.92 -38.01
C MET A 46 -20.01 17.66 -38.21
N GLN A 47 -19.32 17.52 -39.34
CA GLN A 47 -18.39 16.39 -39.55
C GLN A 47 -17.17 16.47 -38.63
N LEU A 48 -16.68 17.67 -38.31
CA LEU A 48 -15.55 17.88 -37.41
C LEU A 48 -15.90 17.63 -35.94
N LEU A 49 -17.14 17.92 -35.51
CA LEU A 49 -17.63 17.58 -34.16
C LEU A 49 -17.67 16.07 -33.89
N ASN A 50 -17.86 15.25 -34.94
CA ASN A 50 -17.82 13.79 -34.81
C ASN A 50 -16.40 13.23 -34.64
N ARG A 51 -15.35 14.04 -34.80
CA ARG A 51 -13.97 13.64 -34.55
C ARG A 51 -13.56 14.00 -33.12
N PRO A 52 -13.20 13.01 -32.28
CA PRO A 52 -12.87 13.27 -30.89
C PRO A 52 -11.63 14.18 -30.76
N GLY A 53 -11.75 15.23 -29.95
CA GLY A 53 -10.62 16.10 -29.57
C GLY A 53 -10.33 17.31 -30.45
N ILE A 54 -11.15 17.61 -31.47
CA ILE A 54 -10.95 18.75 -32.39
C ILE A 54 -11.82 19.96 -32.02
N LEU A 55 -13.14 19.78 -31.92
CA LEU A 55 -14.10 20.82 -31.57
C LEU A 55 -14.97 20.39 -30.40
N GLU A 56 -15.36 21.34 -29.55
CA GLU A 56 -16.33 21.11 -28.48
C GLU A 56 -17.57 21.98 -28.68
N LEU A 57 -18.75 21.35 -28.54
CA LEU A 57 -20.04 22.02 -28.60
C LEU A 57 -20.52 22.35 -27.18
N THR A 58 -20.60 23.65 -26.87
CA THR A 58 -21.12 24.14 -25.59
C THR A 58 -22.45 24.84 -25.78
N LYS A 59 -23.51 24.29 -25.17
CA LYS A 59 -24.83 24.92 -25.07
C LYS A 59 -24.86 25.87 -23.86
N ARG A 60 -25.03 27.16 -24.11
CA ARG A 60 -25.19 28.17 -23.06
C ARG A 60 -26.60 28.73 -23.11
N ARG A 61 -27.23 28.87 -21.94
CA ARG A 61 -28.52 29.54 -21.78
C ARG A 61 -28.26 30.94 -21.26
N ILE A 62 -28.49 31.95 -22.09
CA ILE A 62 -28.38 33.36 -21.69
C ILE A 62 -29.78 33.82 -21.25
N GLU A 63 -29.90 34.17 -19.98
CA GLU A 63 -31.12 34.74 -19.42
C GLU A 63 -30.98 36.25 -19.32
N TYR A 64 -31.86 36.96 -20.02
CA TYR A 64 -31.95 38.41 -19.90
C TYR A 64 -32.94 38.72 -18.78
N VAL A 65 -32.47 39.34 -17.72
CA VAL A 65 -33.32 39.85 -16.65
C VAL A 65 -33.58 41.33 -16.95
N VAL A 66 -34.83 41.65 -17.28
CA VAL A 66 -35.26 43.05 -17.45
C VAL A 66 -35.80 43.52 -16.11
N PHE A 67 -35.08 44.42 -15.47
CA PHE A 67 -35.52 45.03 -14.22
C PHE A 67 -36.68 45.99 -14.49
N LYS A 68 -37.84 45.80 -13.82
CA LYS A 68 -39.01 46.69 -13.93
C LYS A 68 -38.83 48.05 -13.24
N ARG A 69 -37.76 48.20 -12.45
CA ARG A 69 -37.38 49.44 -11.74
C ARG A 69 -35.96 49.83 -12.13
N ASN A 70 -35.63 51.11 -11.99
CA ASN A 70 -34.29 51.64 -12.28
C ASN A 70 -33.21 50.80 -11.55
N PRO A 71 -32.25 50.19 -12.26
CA PRO A 71 -31.20 49.35 -11.69
C PRO A 71 -30.44 50.02 -10.55
N GLU A 72 -30.22 51.35 -10.63
CA GLU A 72 -29.50 52.10 -9.60
C GLU A 72 -30.20 52.09 -8.23
N ILE A 73 -31.54 52.10 -8.23
CA ILE A 73 -32.35 52.06 -7.00
C ILE A 73 -32.23 50.67 -6.35
N ILE A 74 -32.28 49.60 -7.15
CA ILE A 74 -32.14 48.22 -6.67
C ILE A 74 -30.72 47.98 -6.12
N ILE A 75 -29.69 48.52 -6.77
CA ILE A 75 -28.30 48.44 -6.30
C ILE A 75 -28.14 49.20 -4.97
N SER A 76 -28.78 50.37 -4.82
CA SER A 76 -28.75 51.13 -3.55
C SER A 76 -29.45 50.40 -2.39
N ASP A 77 -30.55 49.70 -2.65
CA ASP A 77 -31.25 48.89 -1.65
C ASP A 77 -30.47 47.63 -1.24
N LEU A 78 -29.64 47.09 -2.14
CA LEU A 78 -28.73 45.96 -1.90
C LEU A 78 -27.44 46.37 -1.17
N GLN A 79 -27.09 47.67 -1.16
CA GLN A 79 -25.90 48.23 -0.51
C GLN A 79 -26.13 48.65 0.95
N LYS A 80 -26.97 47.92 1.71
CA LYS A 80 -26.99 48.13 3.16
C LYS A 80 -25.65 47.69 3.75
N GLU A 81 -24.93 48.62 4.37
CA GLU A 81 -23.66 48.35 5.06
C GLU A 81 -23.90 47.45 6.28
N GLU A 82 -23.86 46.13 6.06
CA GLU A 82 -23.90 45.15 7.13
C GLU A 82 -22.49 44.80 7.61
N ILE A 83 -22.33 44.64 8.92
CA ILE A 83 -21.08 44.13 9.50
C ILE A 83 -21.04 42.62 9.27
N LYS A 84 -20.06 42.14 8.49
CA LYS A 84 -19.85 40.71 8.21
C LYS A 84 -19.15 39.99 9.35
N ASP A 85 -18.04 40.55 9.83
CA ASP A 85 -17.22 39.99 10.90
C ASP A 85 -17.00 41.06 11.97
N LEU A 86 -17.16 40.68 13.24
CA LEU A 86 -16.86 41.53 14.40
C LEU A 86 -15.35 41.58 14.61
N THR A 87 -14.72 42.64 14.13
CA THR A 87 -13.29 42.89 14.37
C THR A 87 -13.08 43.66 15.67
N ARG A 88 -11.84 43.62 16.20
CA ARG A 88 -11.45 44.34 17.41
C ARG A 88 -11.76 45.84 17.32
N ASP A 89 -11.48 46.47 16.18
CA ASP A 89 -11.66 47.91 16.00
C ASP A 89 -13.13 48.31 15.99
N ILE A 90 -13.99 47.48 15.38
CA ILE A 90 -15.46 47.68 15.38
C ILE A 90 -16.02 47.57 16.81
N ILE A 91 -15.48 46.66 17.62
CA ILE A 91 -15.87 46.49 19.03
C ILE A 91 -15.48 47.74 19.84
N ILE A 92 -14.26 48.23 19.65
CA ILE A 92 -13.72 49.41 20.35
C ILE A 92 -14.45 50.69 19.95
N SER A 93 -14.74 50.88 18.65
CA SER A 93 -15.43 52.08 18.14
C SER A 93 -16.92 52.13 18.51
N GLY A 94 -17.50 51.01 18.93
CA GLY A 94 -18.93 50.89 19.24
C GLY A 94 -19.84 50.90 18.00
N GLU A 95 -19.27 50.80 16.79
CA GLU A 95 -19.98 50.85 15.52
C GLU A 95 -20.98 49.69 15.35
N TRP A 96 -20.71 48.54 15.98
CA TRP A 96 -21.59 47.37 16.01
C TRP A 96 -22.97 47.63 16.66
N LYS A 97 -23.10 48.69 17.47
CA LYS A 97 -24.40 49.08 18.05
C LYS A 97 -25.28 49.85 17.05
N LYS A 98 -24.69 50.40 16.00
CA LYS A 98 -25.36 51.31 15.04
C LYS A 98 -25.66 50.64 13.70
N LYS A 99 -24.91 49.60 13.32
CA LYS A 99 -25.06 48.88 12.06
C LYS A 99 -25.66 47.49 12.29
N LYS A 100 -26.40 46.98 11.30
CA LYS A 100 -26.95 45.62 11.34
C LYS A 100 -25.81 44.62 11.11
N ILE A 101 -25.69 43.64 12.00
CA ILE A 101 -24.76 42.51 11.83
C ILE A 101 -25.42 41.51 10.89
N LYS A 102 -24.68 41.04 9.89
CA LYS A 102 -25.16 40.02 8.96
C LYS A 102 -25.46 38.74 9.74
N GLU A 103 -26.64 38.16 9.54
CA GLU A 103 -27.01 36.89 10.17
C GLU A 103 -26.08 35.77 9.67
N TYR A 104 -25.59 34.97 10.62
CA TYR A 104 -24.75 33.82 10.30
C TYR A 104 -25.62 32.66 9.83
N ASP A 105 -25.36 32.18 8.62
CA ASP A 105 -26.02 30.99 8.10
C ASP A 105 -25.46 29.74 8.79
N VAL A 106 -26.20 29.21 9.75
CA VAL A 106 -25.85 27.98 10.50
C VAL A 106 -25.83 26.73 9.64
N GLN A 107 -26.40 26.77 8.43
CA GLN A 107 -26.37 25.67 7.47
C GLN A 107 -25.16 25.75 6.52
N SER A 108 -24.44 26.87 6.54
CA SER A 108 -23.26 27.05 5.69
C SER A 108 -22.14 26.08 6.08
N SER A 109 -21.39 25.61 5.08
CA SER A 109 -20.23 24.77 5.31
C SER A 109 -19.19 25.52 6.14
N SER A 110 -18.87 25.01 7.32
CA SER A 110 -17.77 25.53 8.13
C SER A 110 -16.40 25.25 7.50
N TYR A 111 -15.38 26.00 7.93
CA TYR A 111 -13.99 25.69 7.59
C TYR A 111 -13.60 24.35 8.20
N VAL A 112 -13.21 23.39 7.36
CA VAL A 112 -12.72 22.09 7.82
C VAL A 112 -11.27 22.25 8.28
N ILE A 113 -11.03 22.04 9.58
CA ILE A 113 -9.68 21.98 10.14
C ILE A 113 -9.17 20.55 9.99
N TYR A 114 -8.10 20.37 9.22
CA TYR A 114 -7.45 19.07 9.06
C TYR A 114 -6.36 18.89 10.14
N SER A 115 -6.62 18.04 11.13
CA SER A 115 -5.60 17.63 12.09
C SER A 115 -4.54 16.71 11.46
N GLY A 116 -3.38 16.62 12.10
CA GLY A 116 -2.36 15.63 11.73
C GLY A 116 -2.90 14.22 11.92
N LYS A 117 -2.70 13.35 10.93
CA LYS A 117 -3.12 11.95 10.96
C LYS A 117 -1.97 11.04 10.60
N LYS A 118 -1.92 9.87 11.25
CA LYS A 118 -0.93 8.84 10.91
C LYS A 118 -1.32 8.15 9.61
N HIS A 119 -0.32 7.63 8.92
CA HIS A 119 -0.56 6.79 7.76
C HIS A 119 -1.27 5.49 8.20
N PRO A 120 -2.28 4.98 7.48
CA PRO A 120 -3.03 3.78 7.87
C PRO A 120 -2.14 2.54 8.09
N LEU A 121 -1.12 2.37 7.26
CA LEU A 121 -0.13 1.30 7.45
C LEU A 121 0.67 1.50 8.75
N THR A 122 1.03 2.73 9.10
CA THR A 122 1.74 3.04 10.36
C THR A 122 0.86 2.74 11.58
N GLU A 123 -0.41 3.10 11.54
CA GLU A 123 -1.35 2.77 12.62
C GLU A 123 -1.50 1.26 12.81
N LEU A 124 -1.64 0.51 11.71
CA LEU A 124 -1.70 -0.95 11.78
C LEU A 124 -0.39 -1.53 12.34
N ILE A 125 0.76 -1.03 11.91
CA ILE A 125 2.06 -1.48 12.41
C ILE A 125 2.17 -1.25 13.92
N GLU A 126 1.75 -0.08 14.42
CA GLU A 126 1.74 0.21 15.86
C GLU A 126 0.80 -0.72 16.61
N GLU A 127 -0.42 -0.93 16.13
CA GLU A 127 -1.37 -1.88 16.72
C GLU A 127 -0.82 -3.31 16.77
N ILE A 128 -0.18 -3.78 15.69
CA ILE A 128 0.44 -5.10 15.63
C ILE A 128 1.59 -5.21 16.63
N ARG A 129 2.43 -4.17 16.77
CA ARG A 129 3.49 -4.16 17.80
C ARG A 129 2.92 -4.30 19.20
N GLU A 130 1.91 -3.51 19.54
CA GLU A 130 1.27 -3.56 20.86
C GLU A 130 0.71 -4.95 21.15
N ILE A 131 0.04 -5.57 20.17
CA ILE A 131 -0.46 -6.95 20.30
C ILE A 131 0.68 -7.94 20.59
N PHE A 132 1.80 -7.84 19.88
CA PHE A 132 2.95 -8.71 20.11
C PHE A 132 3.59 -8.47 21.48
N PHE A 133 3.73 -7.22 21.92
CA PHE A 133 4.23 -6.87 23.25
C PHE A 133 3.33 -7.42 24.36
N GLU A 134 2.01 -7.29 24.24
CA GLU A 134 1.05 -7.87 25.18
C GLU A 134 1.12 -9.42 25.22
N MET A 135 1.50 -10.06 24.11
CA MET A 135 1.71 -11.51 24.02
C MET A 135 3.10 -11.95 24.53
N GLY A 136 3.92 -11.00 24.96
CA GLY A 136 5.25 -11.19 25.52
C GLY A 136 6.33 -11.46 24.47
N PHE A 137 6.18 -10.93 23.26
CA PHE A 137 7.19 -11.00 22.22
C PHE A 137 8.15 -9.81 22.28
N GLU A 138 9.40 -10.05 21.92
CA GLU A 138 10.45 -9.03 21.81
C GLU A 138 10.63 -8.64 20.33
N GLU A 139 10.60 -7.33 20.02
CA GLU A 139 10.82 -6.85 18.64
C GLU A 139 12.31 -6.92 18.29
N VAL A 140 12.62 -7.47 17.12
CA VAL A 140 13.97 -7.52 16.58
C VAL A 140 14.03 -6.88 15.20
N THR A 141 15.20 -6.36 14.85
CA THR A 141 15.46 -5.73 13.56
C THR A 141 16.65 -6.39 12.87
N GLY A 142 16.76 -6.14 11.57
CA GLY A 142 17.78 -6.71 10.71
C GLY A 142 17.97 -5.85 9.46
N PRO A 143 19.06 -6.09 8.72
CA PRO A 143 19.38 -5.30 7.54
C PRO A 143 18.36 -5.53 6.41
N ILE A 144 18.28 -4.58 5.48
CA ILE A 144 17.46 -4.71 4.26
C ILE A 144 18.19 -5.55 3.21
N ILE A 145 19.51 -5.35 3.09
CA ILE A 145 20.38 -6.15 2.23
C ILE A 145 20.87 -7.33 3.07
N GLU A 146 20.63 -8.54 2.60
CA GLU A 146 21.11 -9.78 3.23
C GLU A 146 21.95 -10.58 2.24
N THR A 147 22.82 -11.44 2.77
CA THR A 147 23.43 -12.47 1.91
C THR A 147 22.39 -13.56 1.62
N ALA A 148 22.49 -14.18 0.45
CA ALA A 148 21.67 -15.32 0.07
C ALA A 148 21.79 -16.46 1.10
N PHE A 149 22.93 -16.56 1.78
CA PHE A 149 23.12 -17.45 2.94
C PHE A 149 22.08 -17.24 4.04
N VAL A 150 21.92 -16.01 4.54
CA VAL A 150 20.99 -15.72 5.64
C VAL A 150 19.54 -15.72 5.15
N ASN A 151 19.32 -15.17 3.95
CA ASN A 151 17.97 -15.04 3.40
C ASN A 151 17.37 -16.38 2.97
N PHE A 152 18.18 -17.37 2.57
CA PHE A 152 17.68 -18.63 2.02
C PHE A 152 18.35 -19.87 2.62
N ASP A 153 19.69 -19.96 2.62
CA ASP A 153 20.38 -21.21 2.95
C ASP A 153 20.21 -21.60 4.43
N MET A 154 20.27 -20.63 5.36
CA MET A 154 19.98 -20.83 6.79
C MET A 154 18.55 -21.31 7.05
N LEU A 155 17.64 -21.08 6.11
CA LEU A 155 16.24 -21.53 6.16
C LEU A 155 16.01 -22.84 5.41
N PHE A 156 17.09 -23.55 5.06
CA PHE A 156 17.06 -24.82 4.35
C PHE A 156 16.37 -24.75 2.98
N GLN A 157 16.33 -23.56 2.36
CA GLN A 157 15.79 -23.38 1.02
C GLN A 157 16.85 -23.72 -0.04
N PRO A 158 16.60 -24.68 -0.95
CA PRO A 158 17.64 -25.14 -1.87
C PRO A 158 18.05 -24.05 -2.87
N GLN A 159 19.26 -24.15 -3.41
CA GLN A 159 19.84 -23.12 -4.30
C GLN A 159 19.19 -23.06 -5.69
N ASP A 160 18.55 -24.13 -6.13
CA ASP A 160 17.79 -24.23 -7.38
C ASP A 160 16.29 -23.89 -7.20
N HIS A 161 15.90 -23.38 -6.03
CA HIS A 161 14.51 -23.02 -5.77
C HIS A 161 14.06 -21.83 -6.65
N PRO A 162 12.88 -21.89 -7.30
CA PRO A 162 12.39 -20.81 -8.19
C PRO A 162 12.40 -19.41 -7.55
N ALA A 163 11.99 -19.30 -6.29
CA ALA A 163 12.04 -18.02 -5.58
C ALA A 163 13.46 -17.38 -5.46
N ARG A 164 14.55 -18.11 -5.75
CA ARG A 164 15.92 -17.58 -5.82
C ARG A 164 16.29 -17.12 -7.23
N ASP A 165 15.44 -17.33 -8.24
CA ASP A 165 15.68 -16.84 -9.59
C ASP A 165 15.63 -15.31 -9.63
N MET A 166 16.35 -14.73 -10.59
CA MET A 166 16.36 -13.27 -10.82
C MET A 166 14.97 -12.72 -11.18
N GLN A 167 14.06 -13.58 -11.63
CA GLN A 167 12.68 -13.21 -11.90
C GLN A 167 11.87 -12.97 -10.62
N ASP A 168 12.27 -13.56 -9.48
CA ASP A 168 11.54 -13.47 -8.21
C ASP A 168 12.30 -12.66 -7.14
N THR A 169 13.63 -12.58 -7.24
CA THR A 169 14.49 -11.93 -6.25
C THR A 169 15.34 -10.81 -6.84
N PHE A 170 15.39 -9.68 -6.15
CA PHE A 170 16.31 -8.59 -6.46
C PHE A 170 17.71 -8.87 -5.91
N TYR A 171 18.62 -9.26 -6.80
CA TYR A 171 20.05 -9.37 -6.51
C TYR A 171 20.76 -8.02 -6.68
N ILE A 172 21.79 -7.79 -5.87
CA ILE A 172 22.64 -6.61 -6.00
C ILE A 172 23.59 -6.80 -7.18
N GLU A 173 23.75 -5.76 -8.00
CA GLU A 173 24.63 -5.78 -9.16
C GLU A 173 26.11 -5.54 -8.78
N LYS A 174 27.01 -5.93 -9.68
CA LYS A 174 28.45 -5.65 -9.58
C LYS A 174 28.71 -4.15 -9.45
N PRO A 175 29.77 -3.76 -8.72
CA PRO A 175 30.80 -4.61 -8.09
C PRO A 175 30.44 -5.08 -6.67
N PHE A 176 29.21 -4.84 -6.21
CA PHE A 176 28.77 -5.15 -4.84
C PHE A 176 27.85 -6.39 -4.80
N ASP A 177 27.99 -7.29 -5.78
CA ASP A 177 27.10 -8.45 -5.94
C ASP A 177 27.33 -9.54 -4.89
N LYS A 178 28.49 -9.52 -4.21
CA LYS A 178 28.87 -10.51 -3.20
C LYS A 178 29.46 -9.88 -1.94
N GLY A 179 29.29 -10.57 -0.82
CA GLY A 179 29.83 -10.19 0.47
C GLY A 179 30.46 -11.33 1.26
N ASP A 180 30.88 -10.98 2.47
CA ASP A 180 31.27 -11.96 3.48
C ASP A 180 30.03 -12.59 4.09
N ILE A 181 30.05 -13.91 4.25
CA ILE A 181 28.95 -14.67 4.85
C ILE A 181 28.93 -14.38 6.36
N PRO A 182 27.82 -13.88 6.92
CA PRO A 182 27.65 -13.80 8.37
C PRO A 182 27.67 -15.20 8.99
N PHE A 183 28.26 -15.33 10.18
CA PHE A 183 28.36 -16.60 10.91
C PHE A 183 29.12 -17.69 10.13
N PRO A 184 30.39 -17.44 9.75
CA PRO A 184 31.17 -18.38 8.94
C PRO A 184 31.28 -19.79 9.57
N GLU A 185 31.19 -19.88 10.90
CA GLU A 185 31.16 -21.15 11.64
C GLU A 185 29.95 -22.05 11.31
N LEU A 186 28.90 -21.50 10.70
CA LEU A 186 27.71 -22.24 10.29
C LEU A 186 27.81 -22.82 8.88
N ILE A 187 28.74 -22.34 8.05
CA ILE A 187 28.82 -22.69 6.62
C ILE A 187 28.88 -24.21 6.44
N ASP A 188 29.77 -24.90 7.16
CA ASP A 188 29.92 -26.35 7.03
C ASP A 188 28.70 -27.13 7.51
N LYS A 189 27.99 -26.63 8.52
CA LYS A 189 26.79 -27.29 9.03
C LYS A 189 25.64 -27.14 8.03
N VAL A 190 25.40 -25.91 7.57
CA VAL A 190 24.37 -25.62 6.56
C VAL A 190 24.66 -26.40 5.28
N ARG A 191 25.90 -26.36 4.79
CA ARG A 191 26.34 -27.13 3.61
C ARG A 191 26.01 -28.62 3.76
N LYS A 192 26.47 -29.28 4.83
CA LYS A 192 26.19 -30.71 5.07
C LYS A 192 24.70 -30.98 5.11
N THR A 193 23.94 -30.19 5.88
CA THR A 193 22.50 -30.35 5.96
C THR A 193 21.81 -30.25 4.60
N HIS A 194 22.23 -29.32 3.73
CA HIS A 194 21.74 -29.21 2.35
C HIS A 194 22.15 -30.39 1.47
N GLU A 195 23.39 -30.86 1.55
CA GLU A 195 23.90 -31.90 0.65
C GLU A 195 23.39 -33.30 1.04
N ASP A 196 23.48 -33.66 2.32
CA ASP A 196 23.24 -35.03 2.82
C ASP A 196 22.32 -35.12 4.05
N GLY A 197 21.79 -33.99 4.53
CA GLY A 197 20.90 -33.94 5.69
C GLY A 197 21.62 -33.79 7.03
N GLY A 198 22.95 -33.86 7.07
CA GLY A 198 23.74 -33.63 8.28
C GLY A 198 23.40 -34.61 9.41
N SER A 199 23.13 -34.09 10.62
CA SER A 199 22.78 -34.90 11.80
C SER A 199 21.29 -35.20 11.96
N THR A 200 20.44 -34.69 11.06
CA THR A 200 19.00 -34.56 11.29
C THR A 200 18.20 -35.84 11.00
N GLY A 201 18.82 -36.84 10.38
CA GLY A 201 18.15 -38.00 9.79
C GLY A 201 17.43 -37.71 8.47
N SER A 202 17.47 -36.47 7.98
CA SER A 202 17.08 -36.12 6.61
C SER A 202 18.08 -36.67 5.59
N ILE A 203 17.65 -36.76 4.33
CA ILE A 203 18.53 -37.08 3.19
C ILE A 203 19.12 -35.83 2.53
N GLY A 204 18.79 -34.64 3.04
CA GLY A 204 19.13 -33.37 2.43
C GLY A 204 18.43 -33.15 1.09
N TRP A 205 18.92 -32.19 0.31
CA TRP A 205 18.48 -31.90 -1.04
C TRP A 205 19.28 -32.67 -2.11
N ARG A 206 20.40 -33.31 -1.74
CA ARG A 206 21.18 -34.20 -2.61
C ARG A 206 21.76 -33.50 -3.85
N TYR A 207 22.13 -32.24 -3.70
CA TYR A 207 22.92 -31.47 -4.67
C TYR A 207 24.25 -31.07 -4.04
N LYS A 208 25.14 -30.45 -4.84
CA LYS A 208 26.37 -29.85 -4.34
C LYS A 208 26.12 -28.38 -4.01
N TRP A 209 26.25 -28.01 -2.75
CA TRP A 209 25.98 -26.66 -2.28
C TRP A 209 27.14 -25.72 -2.65
N ASP A 210 26.81 -24.60 -3.29
CA ASP A 210 27.79 -23.62 -3.78
C ASP A 210 27.90 -22.42 -2.83
N ILE A 211 29.11 -22.20 -2.31
CA ILE A 211 29.40 -21.05 -1.44
C ILE A 211 29.29 -19.71 -2.20
N ASP A 212 29.58 -19.69 -3.50
CA ASP A 212 29.53 -18.48 -4.29
C ASP A 212 28.11 -17.95 -4.50
N GLU A 213 27.12 -18.85 -4.56
CA GLU A 213 25.70 -18.51 -4.55
C GLU A 213 25.28 -17.92 -3.21
N ALA A 214 25.72 -18.52 -2.11
CA ALA A 214 25.42 -18.07 -0.75
C ALA A 214 25.99 -16.68 -0.42
N ARG A 215 27.09 -16.29 -1.06
CA ARG A 215 27.73 -14.97 -0.91
C ARG A 215 26.99 -13.83 -1.59
N LYS A 216 26.08 -14.13 -2.54
CA LYS A 216 25.38 -13.09 -3.29
C LYS A 216 24.53 -12.22 -2.38
N TYR A 217 24.55 -10.91 -2.59
CA TYR A 217 23.65 -10.01 -1.89
C TYR A 217 22.29 -9.93 -2.57
N VAL A 218 21.25 -9.92 -1.74
CA VAL A 218 19.85 -9.75 -2.15
C VAL A 218 19.20 -8.67 -1.30
N LEU A 219 18.21 -7.98 -1.88
CA LEU A 219 17.21 -7.32 -1.04
C LEU A 219 16.38 -8.42 -0.38
N ARG A 220 16.26 -8.39 0.95
CA ARG A 220 15.57 -9.45 1.70
C ARG A 220 14.16 -9.69 1.16
N THR A 221 13.83 -10.94 0.89
CA THR A 221 12.55 -11.34 0.29
C THR A 221 11.45 -11.58 1.32
N HIS A 222 11.86 -11.76 2.58
CA HIS A 222 10.99 -11.95 3.74
C HIS A 222 11.72 -11.56 5.04
N THR A 223 10.96 -11.18 6.06
CA THR A 223 11.51 -10.86 7.40
C THR A 223 11.96 -12.09 8.18
N THR A 224 11.71 -13.31 7.68
CA THR A 224 12.24 -14.56 8.24
C THR A 224 13.78 -14.57 8.29
N ALA A 225 14.45 -13.86 7.37
CA ALA A 225 15.90 -13.64 7.40
C ALA A 225 16.35 -12.88 8.66
N THR A 226 15.52 -11.93 9.12
CA THR A 226 15.77 -11.18 10.36
C THR A 226 15.51 -12.03 11.60
N THR A 227 14.42 -12.81 11.62
CA THR A 227 14.09 -13.65 12.77
C THR A 227 15.06 -14.83 12.91
N ILE A 228 15.52 -15.45 11.81
CA ILE A 228 16.52 -16.54 11.86
C ILE A 228 17.90 -16.06 12.34
N ARG A 229 18.33 -14.87 11.91
CA ARG A 229 19.55 -14.22 12.39
C ARG A 229 19.49 -14.01 13.90
N ASN A 230 18.41 -13.40 14.39
CA ASN A 230 18.25 -13.12 15.81
C ASN A 230 18.04 -14.39 16.64
N LEU A 231 17.38 -15.42 16.08
CA LEU A 231 17.27 -16.73 16.70
C LEU A 231 18.64 -17.37 16.92
N TYR A 232 19.51 -17.34 15.91
CA TYR A 232 20.87 -17.84 16.05
C TYR A 232 21.69 -17.09 17.10
N LEU A 233 21.61 -15.75 17.11
CA LEU A 233 22.28 -14.92 18.12
C LEU A 233 21.80 -15.22 19.55
N ASN A 234 20.53 -15.61 19.71
CA ASN A 234 19.90 -15.90 21.00
C ASN A 234 19.72 -17.41 21.27
N ARG A 235 20.37 -18.28 20.50
CA ARG A 235 20.16 -19.75 20.51
C ARG A 235 20.37 -20.45 21.86
N ASN A 236 21.09 -19.81 22.78
CA ASN A 236 21.37 -20.36 24.11
C ASN A 236 20.17 -20.24 25.07
N ARG A 237 19.13 -19.47 24.73
CA ARG A 237 17.91 -19.36 25.54
C ARG A 237 17.05 -20.62 25.38
N GLU A 238 16.51 -21.14 26.48
CA GLU A 238 15.60 -22.30 26.45
C GLU A 238 14.22 -21.96 25.90
N SER A 239 13.81 -20.69 26.04
CA SER A 239 12.61 -20.17 25.41
C SER A 239 12.78 -18.73 24.96
N LEU A 240 12.20 -18.42 23.81
CA LEU A 240 12.31 -17.13 23.14
C LEU A 240 11.01 -16.85 22.37
N LYS A 241 10.60 -15.59 22.34
CA LYS A 241 9.49 -15.08 21.53
C LYS A 241 9.97 -13.83 20.82
N LEU A 242 10.24 -13.91 19.52
CA LEU A 242 10.68 -12.77 18.73
C LEU A 242 9.65 -12.43 17.67
N PHE A 243 9.56 -11.16 17.31
CA PHE A 243 8.87 -10.74 16.10
C PHE A 243 9.64 -9.62 15.40
N SER A 244 9.43 -9.48 14.10
CA SER A 244 10.02 -8.44 13.28
C SER A 244 8.97 -7.90 12.33
N ILE A 245 8.85 -6.58 12.26
CA ILE A 245 8.07 -5.89 11.23
C ILE A 245 9.02 -5.15 10.32
N GLY A 246 8.96 -5.42 9.02
CA GLY A 246 9.92 -4.82 8.10
C GLY A 246 9.49 -4.88 6.64
N ARG A 247 10.02 -3.95 5.86
CA ARG A 247 9.88 -3.91 4.41
C ARG A 247 10.65 -5.05 3.77
N VAL A 248 10.04 -5.75 2.83
CA VAL A 248 10.60 -6.86 2.05
C VAL A 248 10.41 -6.58 0.57
N PHE A 249 11.20 -7.26 -0.26
CA PHE A 249 11.29 -6.96 -1.69
C PHE A 249 11.18 -8.24 -2.50
N ARG A 250 10.32 -8.25 -3.51
CA ARG A 250 10.16 -9.37 -4.44
C ARG A 250 10.02 -8.83 -5.84
N ASN A 251 10.67 -9.47 -6.81
CA ASN A 251 10.61 -9.06 -8.20
C ASN A 251 9.29 -9.52 -8.86
N GLU A 252 8.16 -9.30 -8.19
CA GLU A 252 6.85 -9.65 -8.70
C GLU A 252 6.31 -8.54 -9.62
N THR A 253 5.49 -8.94 -10.59
CA THR A 253 4.81 -7.96 -11.46
C THR A 253 3.83 -7.14 -10.63
N ILE A 254 4.00 -5.82 -10.66
CA ILE A 254 3.15 -4.89 -9.90
C ILE A 254 1.73 -4.90 -10.47
N ASP A 255 0.77 -5.25 -9.63
CA ASP A 255 -0.65 -5.23 -9.96
C ASP A 255 -1.49 -4.67 -8.78
N TYR A 256 -2.80 -4.91 -8.77
CA TYR A 256 -3.72 -4.41 -7.73
C TYR A 256 -3.63 -5.21 -6.40
N LYS A 257 -2.97 -6.37 -6.41
CA LYS A 257 -2.76 -7.29 -5.27
C LYS A 257 -1.30 -7.44 -4.86
N HIS A 258 -0.35 -7.18 -5.76
CA HIS A 258 1.08 -7.44 -5.59
C HIS A 258 1.89 -6.16 -5.81
N LEU A 259 2.84 -5.92 -4.91
CA LEU A 259 3.82 -4.85 -4.99
C LEU A 259 5.22 -5.44 -5.01
N ALA A 260 6.16 -4.75 -5.67
CA ALA A 260 7.57 -5.13 -5.66
C ALA A 260 8.20 -5.01 -4.26
N ASP A 261 7.61 -4.17 -3.41
CA ASP A 261 7.97 -4.02 -2.01
C ASP A 261 6.74 -3.84 -1.13
N PHE A 262 6.77 -4.46 0.04
CA PHE A 262 5.65 -4.44 0.97
C PHE A 262 6.14 -4.74 2.40
N MET A 263 5.28 -4.55 3.40
CA MET A 263 5.59 -4.76 4.79
C MET A 263 5.18 -6.16 5.23
N GLN A 264 6.14 -6.90 5.78
CA GLN A 264 5.90 -8.22 6.36
C GLN A 264 6.09 -8.16 7.88
N VAL A 265 5.21 -8.86 8.60
CA VAL A 265 5.44 -9.23 10.00
C VAL A 265 5.79 -10.70 10.09
N ASP A 266 6.88 -11.01 10.78
CA ASP A 266 7.34 -12.38 11.03
C ASP A 266 7.47 -12.57 12.54
N GLY A 267 7.12 -13.75 13.02
CA GLY A 267 7.22 -14.09 14.43
C GLY A 267 7.68 -15.51 14.62
N ILE A 268 8.49 -15.71 15.65
CA ILE A 268 9.03 -17.01 16.03
C ILE A 268 8.89 -17.27 17.54
N LEU A 269 8.68 -18.52 17.89
CA LEU A 269 8.67 -18.98 19.28
C LEU A 269 9.52 -20.25 19.42
N LEU A 270 10.62 -20.14 20.16
CA LEU A 270 11.44 -21.25 20.62
C LEU A 270 10.92 -21.72 21.98
N ASN A 271 10.56 -22.99 22.11
CA ASN A 271 10.19 -23.57 23.40
C ASN A 271 10.23 -25.11 23.35
N LYS A 272 10.64 -25.77 24.44
CA LYS A 272 10.66 -27.24 24.53
C LYS A 272 9.30 -27.89 24.26
N GLY A 273 8.20 -27.25 24.67
CA GLY A 273 6.83 -27.73 24.48
C GLY A 273 6.15 -27.23 23.19
N ALA A 274 6.89 -26.58 22.29
CA ALA A 274 6.34 -26.05 21.05
C ALA A 274 5.77 -27.18 20.16
N ASN A 275 4.52 -27.00 19.72
CA ASN A 275 3.81 -27.92 18.85
C ASN A 275 2.74 -27.16 18.04
N LEU A 276 2.14 -27.83 17.05
CA LEU A 276 1.19 -27.21 16.12
C LEU A 276 -0.04 -26.61 16.84
N ARG A 277 -0.53 -27.27 17.91
CA ARG A 277 -1.65 -26.74 18.71
C ARG A 277 -1.30 -25.42 19.38
N LEU A 278 -0.07 -25.29 19.90
CA LEU A 278 0.41 -24.04 20.47
C LEU A 278 0.49 -22.93 19.40
N LEU A 279 1.02 -23.26 18.21
CA LEU A 279 1.07 -22.32 17.08
C LEU A 279 -0.33 -21.80 16.71
N MET A 280 -1.28 -22.72 16.51
CA MET A 280 -2.66 -22.36 16.18
C MET A 280 -3.28 -21.46 17.26
N GLY A 281 -3.06 -21.77 18.55
CA GLY A 281 -3.57 -20.96 19.65
C GLY A 281 -2.97 -19.55 19.72
N ILE A 282 -1.67 -19.42 19.43
CA ILE A 282 -0.97 -18.12 19.37
C ILE A 282 -1.55 -17.28 18.22
N LEU A 283 -1.63 -17.85 17.03
CA LEU A 283 -2.17 -17.18 15.85
C LEU A 283 -3.65 -16.82 16.03
N GLU A 284 -4.45 -17.73 16.60
CA GLU A 284 -5.85 -17.46 16.90
C GLU A 284 -5.99 -16.27 17.87
N ARG A 285 -5.17 -16.21 18.91
CA ARG A 285 -5.16 -15.09 19.87
C ARG A 285 -4.73 -13.79 19.21
N PHE A 286 -3.70 -13.82 18.37
CA PHE A 286 -3.22 -12.68 17.60
C PHE A 286 -4.31 -12.12 16.67
N PHE A 287 -4.92 -12.96 15.84
CA PHE A 287 -5.97 -12.53 14.91
C PHE A 287 -7.24 -12.05 15.63
N LYS A 288 -7.63 -12.67 16.77
CA LYS A 288 -8.73 -12.15 17.59
C LYS A 288 -8.44 -10.76 18.15
N LYS A 289 -7.21 -10.48 18.57
CA LYS A 289 -6.80 -9.14 19.03
C LYS A 289 -6.82 -8.12 17.90
N LEU A 290 -6.54 -8.53 16.66
CA LEU A 290 -6.73 -7.71 15.45
C LEU A 290 -8.20 -7.55 15.02
N GLY A 291 -9.15 -8.16 15.73
CA GLY A 291 -10.59 -8.05 15.45
C GLY A 291 -11.16 -9.14 14.52
N ALA A 292 -10.39 -10.17 14.16
CA ALA A 292 -10.92 -11.29 13.38
C ALA A 292 -11.85 -12.17 14.23
N LYS A 293 -13.06 -12.43 13.72
CA LYS A 293 -14.07 -13.26 14.41
C LYS A 293 -13.99 -14.74 14.03
N LYS A 294 -13.70 -15.02 12.76
CA LYS A 294 -13.66 -16.39 12.20
C LYS A 294 -12.28 -16.64 11.60
N ILE A 295 -11.61 -17.68 12.10
CA ILE A 295 -10.24 -18.05 11.75
C ILE A 295 -10.23 -19.53 11.39
N LYS A 296 -9.53 -19.89 10.31
CA LYS A 296 -9.30 -21.27 9.88
C LYS A 296 -7.83 -21.47 9.53
N PHE A 297 -7.38 -22.70 9.65
CA PHE A 297 -6.01 -23.10 9.30
C PHE A 297 -6.08 -24.20 8.26
N TRP A 298 -5.41 -24.00 7.12
CA TRP A 298 -5.34 -24.97 6.04
C TRP A 298 -3.97 -25.62 5.99
N PRO A 299 -3.84 -26.94 5.89
CA PRO A 299 -2.56 -27.56 5.58
C PRO A 299 -2.03 -27.04 4.24
N THR A 300 -0.79 -26.58 4.21
CA THR A 300 -0.16 -25.99 3.02
C THR A 300 1.33 -26.26 3.09
N TYR A 301 2.01 -26.38 1.96
CA TYR A 301 3.45 -26.60 1.93
C TYR A 301 4.20 -25.26 2.01
N PHE A 302 5.16 -25.18 2.94
CA PHE A 302 6.19 -24.14 2.97
C PHE A 302 7.56 -24.81 3.15
N PRO A 303 8.60 -24.45 2.38
CA PRO A 303 9.89 -25.15 2.41
C PRO A 303 10.56 -25.18 3.80
N PHE A 304 10.31 -24.15 4.61
CA PHE A 304 11.01 -23.94 5.88
C PHE A 304 10.41 -24.72 7.04
N THR A 305 9.18 -25.21 6.89
CA THR A 305 8.38 -25.72 8.01
C THR A 305 7.75 -27.07 7.75
N GLU A 306 7.70 -27.91 8.78
CA GLU A 306 7.02 -29.19 8.78
C GLU A 306 6.57 -29.54 10.22
N PRO A 307 5.25 -29.64 10.50
CA PRO A 307 4.12 -29.38 9.61
C PRO A 307 3.93 -27.88 9.32
N SER A 308 3.22 -27.61 8.23
CA SER A 308 2.94 -26.28 7.70
C SER A 308 1.44 -26.01 7.57
N ILE A 309 1.02 -24.78 7.91
CA ILE A 309 -0.37 -24.32 7.88
C ILE A 309 -0.48 -22.89 7.33
N GLN A 310 -1.57 -22.61 6.64
CA GLN A 310 -1.96 -21.30 6.16
C GLN A 310 -3.10 -20.73 7.02
N PRO A 311 -2.86 -19.71 7.85
CA PRO A 311 -3.92 -19.00 8.54
C PRO A 311 -4.78 -18.19 7.57
N THR A 312 -6.10 -18.36 7.67
CA THR A 312 -7.11 -17.65 6.89
C THR A 312 -8.14 -17.02 7.80
N ILE A 313 -8.54 -15.78 7.51
CA ILE A 313 -9.60 -15.07 8.24
C ILE A 313 -10.79 -14.79 7.32
N TYR A 314 -12.00 -14.79 7.86
CA TYR A 314 -13.18 -14.40 7.11
C TYR A 314 -13.39 -12.89 7.19
N SER A 315 -13.47 -12.22 6.03
CA SER A 315 -13.86 -10.80 5.95
C SER A 315 -15.37 -10.69 5.76
N GLU A 316 -16.10 -10.20 6.76
CA GLU A 316 -17.55 -9.92 6.63
C GLU A 316 -17.83 -8.81 5.60
N LYS A 317 -16.86 -7.91 5.36
CA LYS A 317 -16.99 -6.83 4.37
C LYS A 317 -16.97 -7.33 2.92
N ILE A 318 -16.15 -8.35 2.65
CA ILE A 318 -15.93 -8.89 1.31
C ILE A 318 -16.75 -10.19 1.11
N GLY A 319 -17.13 -10.87 2.20
CA GLY A 319 -17.87 -12.12 2.15
C GLY A 319 -17.00 -13.35 1.91
N GLU A 320 -15.67 -13.22 1.97
CA GLU A 320 -14.71 -14.27 1.56
C GLU A 320 -13.68 -14.60 2.64
N TRP A 321 -13.05 -15.77 2.50
CA TRP A 321 -11.89 -16.17 3.29
C TRP A 321 -10.62 -15.63 2.66
N ILE A 322 -9.78 -14.99 3.47
CA ILE A 322 -8.56 -14.35 3.00
C ILE A 322 -7.37 -14.97 3.70
N GLU A 323 -6.43 -15.43 2.88
CA GLU A 323 -5.11 -15.93 3.28
C GLU A 323 -4.20 -14.78 3.70
N LEU A 324 -3.59 -14.91 4.89
CA LEU A 324 -2.76 -13.85 5.48
C LEU A 324 -1.27 -14.14 5.41
N GLY A 325 -0.87 -15.38 5.11
CA GLY A 325 0.52 -15.79 5.01
C GLY A 325 0.72 -17.25 5.40
N GLY A 326 1.96 -17.60 5.73
CA GLY A 326 2.35 -18.97 6.08
C GLY A 326 2.77 -19.09 7.53
N ALA A 327 2.56 -20.27 8.12
CA ALA A 327 3.00 -20.60 9.47
C ALA A 327 3.34 -22.08 9.58
N GLY A 328 4.19 -22.44 10.53
CA GLY A 328 4.52 -23.84 10.79
C GLY A 328 5.56 -24.02 11.88
N ILE A 329 6.09 -25.23 11.96
CA ILE A 329 7.21 -25.56 12.85
C ILE A 329 8.46 -25.66 11.99
N PHE A 330 9.53 -24.94 12.32
CA PHE A 330 10.78 -25.04 11.56
C PHE A 330 11.26 -26.48 11.50
N ARG A 331 11.71 -26.84 10.31
CA ARG A 331 12.29 -28.13 10.02
C ARG A 331 13.52 -28.42 10.89
N PRO A 332 13.78 -29.68 11.27
CA PRO A 332 15.00 -30.08 11.98
C PRO A 332 16.28 -29.62 11.26
N GLU A 333 16.28 -29.63 9.92
CA GLU A 333 17.40 -29.16 9.10
C GLU A 333 17.79 -27.70 9.35
N ILE A 334 16.81 -26.87 9.70
CA ILE A 334 17.06 -25.49 10.11
C ILE A 334 17.58 -25.46 11.55
N THR A 335 16.83 -26.05 12.49
CA THR A 335 17.15 -25.90 13.92
C THR A 335 18.48 -26.55 14.32
N GLU A 336 18.79 -27.76 13.82
CA GLU A 336 20.03 -28.47 14.16
C GLU A 336 21.28 -27.80 13.58
N SER A 337 21.20 -27.29 12.34
CA SER A 337 22.33 -26.59 11.72
C SER A 337 22.73 -25.34 12.51
N LEU A 338 21.74 -24.70 13.18
CA LEU A 338 21.94 -23.56 14.08
C LEU A 338 22.28 -23.96 15.53
N GLY A 339 22.32 -25.27 15.84
CA GLY A 339 22.58 -25.78 17.19
C GLY A 339 21.42 -25.59 18.18
N ILE A 340 20.20 -25.45 17.67
CA ILE A 340 18.98 -25.25 18.45
C ILE A 340 18.36 -26.61 18.75
N LYS A 341 18.11 -26.89 20.04
CA LYS A 341 17.63 -28.19 20.52
C LYS A 341 16.12 -28.31 20.64
N HIS A 342 15.40 -27.20 20.57
CA HIS A 342 13.97 -27.17 20.82
C HIS A 342 13.20 -26.75 19.57
N PRO A 343 11.96 -27.21 19.40
CA PRO A 343 11.16 -26.82 18.24
C PRO A 343 10.94 -25.30 18.22
N VAL A 344 10.90 -24.76 17.01
CA VAL A 344 10.66 -23.34 16.76
C VAL A 344 9.38 -23.22 15.95
N LEU A 345 8.39 -22.56 16.50
CA LEU A 345 7.20 -22.16 15.77
C LEU A 345 7.54 -20.88 15.00
N ALA A 346 7.07 -20.77 13.75
CA ALA A 346 7.31 -19.60 12.91
C ALA A 346 6.07 -19.24 12.10
N TRP A 347 5.89 -17.95 11.81
CA TRP A 347 4.88 -17.45 10.88
C TRP A 347 5.33 -16.16 10.23
N GLY A 348 4.86 -15.91 9.02
CA GLY A 348 5.07 -14.68 8.27
C GLY A 348 3.77 -14.23 7.62
N LEU A 349 3.38 -12.97 7.86
CA LEU A 349 2.12 -12.40 7.40
C LEU A 349 2.37 -11.09 6.64
N GLY A 350 1.68 -10.90 5.52
CA GLY A 350 1.71 -9.64 4.77
C GLY A 350 0.78 -8.61 5.42
N LEU A 351 1.27 -7.39 5.68
CA LEU A 351 0.49 -6.36 6.38
C LEU A 351 -0.52 -5.67 5.48
N GLU A 352 -0.21 -5.51 4.21
CA GLU A 352 -1.04 -4.80 3.25
C GLU A 352 -2.40 -5.46 3.07
N ARG A 353 -2.46 -6.79 3.05
CA ARG A 353 -3.74 -7.53 3.01
C ARG A 353 -4.62 -7.19 4.21
N ILE A 354 -4.02 -7.04 5.40
CA ILE A 354 -4.74 -6.67 6.62
C ILE A 354 -5.23 -5.21 6.53
N VAL A 355 -4.40 -4.28 6.04
CA VAL A 355 -4.80 -2.89 5.80
C VAL A 355 -5.96 -2.81 4.82
N MET A 356 -5.88 -3.52 3.69
CA MET A 356 -6.91 -3.53 2.66
C MET A 356 -8.27 -3.95 3.22
N ILE A 357 -8.32 -5.03 4.01
CA ILE A 357 -9.54 -5.49 4.67
C ILE A 357 -10.04 -4.48 5.69
N LYS A 358 -9.14 -3.97 6.54
CA LYS A 358 -9.51 -3.09 7.66
C LYS A 358 -10.10 -1.77 7.15
N TYR A 359 -9.50 -1.19 6.11
CA TYR A 359 -9.89 0.11 5.57
C TYR A 359 -10.74 0.04 4.29
N GLY A 360 -11.03 -1.16 3.78
CA GLY A 360 -11.84 -1.32 2.56
C GLY A 360 -11.15 -0.79 1.31
N ILE A 361 -9.84 -1.02 1.19
CA ILE A 361 -9.04 -0.62 0.03
C ILE A 361 -9.02 -1.78 -0.97
N GLU A 362 -9.43 -1.51 -2.21
CA GLU A 362 -9.49 -2.53 -3.27
C GLU A 362 -8.15 -2.73 -3.99
N ASP A 363 -7.35 -1.67 -4.09
CA ASP A 363 -6.06 -1.66 -4.79
C ASP A 363 -4.93 -1.32 -3.81
N ILE A 364 -4.02 -2.28 -3.62
CA ILE A 364 -2.88 -2.17 -2.71
C ILE A 364 -2.01 -0.93 -2.97
N ARG A 365 -1.94 -0.47 -4.23
CA ARG A 365 -1.13 0.69 -4.64
C ARG A 365 -1.64 1.97 -4.02
N GLU A 366 -2.93 2.07 -3.71
CA GLU A 366 -3.50 3.28 -3.09
C GLU A 366 -2.90 3.58 -1.71
N ILE A 367 -2.39 2.56 -1.02
CA ILE A 367 -1.66 2.70 0.24
C ILE A 367 -0.39 3.53 0.05
N TYR A 368 0.26 3.46 -1.12
CA TYR A 368 1.56 4.08 -1.38
C TYR A 368 1.49 5.30 -2.31
N LEU A 369 0.34 5.59 -2.92
CA LEU A 369 0.13 6.77 -3.77
C LEU A 369 0.10 8.11 -3.03
N ASN A 370 0.23 8.11 -1.70
CA ASN A 370 0.29 9.32 -0.85
C ASN A 370 -0.89 10.30 -1.08
N ARG A 371 -2.10 9.78 -1.29
CA ARG A 371 -3.29 10.61 -1.52
C ARG A 371 -3.68 11.36 -0.24
N LEU A 372 -3.25 12.63 -0.14
CA LEU A 372 -3.53 13.48 1.03
C LEU A 372 -5.02 13.70 1.28
N SER A 373 -5.85 13.69 0.23
CA SER A 373 -7.30 13.77 0.35
C SER A 373 -7.86 12.60 1.16
N TRP A 374 -7.41 11.39 0.87
CA TRP A 374 -7.81 10.17 1.58
C TRP A 374 -7.42 10.22 3.07
N LEU A 375 -6.19 10.66 3.39
CA LEU A 375 -5.77 10.85 4.77
C LEU A 375 -6.67 11.90 5.48
N ARG A 376 -6.93 13.03 4.82
CA ARG A 376 -7.74 14.13 5.38
C ARG A 376 -9.20 13.77 5.63
N THR A 377 -9.83 12.98 4.75
CA THR A 377 -11.26 12.64 4.84
C THR A 377 -11.56 11.41 5.68
N ARG A 378 -10.56 10.62 6.08
CA ARG A 378 -10.77 9.43 6.92
C ARG A 378 -11.39 9.79 8.27
N VAL A 379 -12.58 9.28 8.55
CA VAL A 379 -13.22 9.36 9.88
C VAL A 379 -12.50 8.38 10.80
N LEU A 380 -12.19 8.80 12.03
CA LEU A 380 -11.51 7.96 13.04
C LEU A 380 -12.41 6.82 13.52
#